data_AF-A0A7G3AFZ5-F1
#
_entry.id   AF-A0A7G3AFZ5-F1
#
_cell.length_a   1.000
_cell.length_b   1.000
_cell.length_c   1.000
_cell.angle_alpha   90.00
_cell.angle_beta   90.00
_cell.angle_gamma   90.00
#
_symmetry.space_group_name_H-M   'P 1'
#
loop_
_entity.id
_entity.type
_entity.pdbx_description
1 polymer ?
#
loop_
_entity_poly.entity_id
_entity_poly.type
_entity_poly.pdbx_seq_one_letter_code
_entity_poly.pdbx_strand_id
1 'polypeptide(L)'
;MEKIPQLCLFLLIGLAISSTTNGASILNKRGVAESEAPKPKYCQNNSPCGWGIYTPFTRQVDYFMKNTCVCEEHKQCVRTDDDLSVSAYVYRCRDLGQRKKVDNS
;
A
#
# COMPACT_ATOMS: atom_id res chain seq x y z
N MET A 1 -6.30 -35.89 -44.59
CA MET A 1 -4.98 -35.22 -44.47
C MET A 1 -5.11 -34.13 -43.41
N GLU A 2 -5.00 -34.46 -42.11
CA GLU A 2 -5.25 -33.49 -41.01
C GLU A 2 -4.40 -33.80 -39.75
N LYS A 3 -3.11 -34.11 -39.90
CA LYS A 3 -2.20 -34.35 -38.74
C LYS A 3 -0.97 -33.43 -38.69
N ILE A 4 -0.88 -32.49 -39.62
CA ILE A 4 0.22 -31.53 -39.73
C ILE A 4 0.20 -30.43 -38.62
N PRO A 5 -0.95 -29.90 -38.16
CA PRO A 5 -0.91 -28.81 -37.17
C PRO A 5 -0.53 -29.26 -35.75
N GLN A 6 -0.81 -30.53 -35.40
CA GLN A 6 -0.48 -31.07 -34.07
C GLN A 6 1.03 -31.32 -33.89
N LEU A 7 1.72 -31.78 -34.93
CA LEU A 7 3.17 -32.02 -34.89
C LEU A 7 3.97 -30.72 -34.71
N CYS A 8 3.53 -29.62 -35.32
CA CYS A 8 4.16 -28.30 -35.13
C CYS A 8 3.99 -27.79 -33.70
N LEU A 9 2.83 -28.03 -33.07
CA LEU A 9 2.56 -27.58 -31.70
C LEU A 9 3.48 -28.27 -30.68
N PHE A 10 3.73 -29.57 -30.84
CA PHE A 10 4.62 -30.31 -29.94
C PHE A 10 6.11 -29.94 -30.12
N LEU A 11 6.54 -29.61 -31.35
CA LEU A 11 7.91 -29.13 -31.61
C LEU A 11 8.19 -27.76 -30.96
N LEU A 12 7.22 -26.85 -30.95
CA LEU A 12 7.37 -25.53 -30.33
C LEU A 12 7.39 -25.59 -28.80
N ILE A 13 6.65 -26.52 -28.19
CA ILE A 13 6.67 -26.71 -26.73
C ILE A 13 7.98 -27.35 -26.28
N GLY A 14 8.56 -28.28 -27.06
CA GLY A 14 9.83 -28.94 -26.73
C GLY A 14 11.05 -28.01 -26.70
N LEU A 15 11.08 -26.98 -27.56
CA LEU A 15 12.18 -26.01 -27.60
C LEU A 15 12.15 -24.97 -26.46
N ALA A 16 11.04 -24.84 -25.74
CA ALA A 16 10.92 -23.90 -24.62
C ALA A 16 11.48 -24.46 -23.29
N ILE A 17 11.77 -25.77 -23.20
CA ILE A 17 12.11 -26.44 -21.93
C ILE A 17 13.63 -26.55 -21.71
N SER A 18 14.47 -26.28 -22.72
CA SER A 18 15.93 -26.46 -22.63
C SER A 18 16.74 -25.25 -22.14
N SER A 19 16.11 -24.28 -21.48
CA SER A 19 16.83 -23.16 -20.83
C SER A 19 17.44 -23.59 -19.49
N THR A 20 18.46 -24.45 -19.48
CA THR A 20 19.28 -24.70 -18.28
C THR A 20 20.20 -23.51 -18.06
N THR A 21 19.91 -22.69 -17.06
CA THR A 21 20.77 -21.57 -16.64
C THR A 21 21.86 -22.06 -15.70
N ASN A 22 23.09 -22.17 -16.20
CA ASN A 22 24.27 -22.25 -15.34
C ASN A 22 24.69 -20.83 -14.94
N GLY A 23 24.27 -20.38 -13.76
CA GLY A 23 24.70 -19.12 -13.16
C GLY A 23 25.50 -19.36 -11.89
N ALA A 24 26.79 -19.00 -11.89
CA ALA A 24 27.67 -19.09 -10.73
C ALA A 24 27.23 -18.15 -9.60
N SER A 25 27.06 -18.68 -8.38
CA SER A 25 26.78 -17.89 -7.19
C SER A 25 28.07 -17.21 -6.69
N ILE A 26 28.30 -15.96 -7.11
CA ILE A 26 29.28 -15.07 -6.47
C ILE A 26 28.72 -14.72 -5.09
N LEU A 27 29.34 -15.26 -4.03
CA LEU A 27 29.10 -14.85 -2.66
C LEU A 27 29.67 -13.45 -2.46
N ASN A 28 28.87 -12.44 -2.80
CA ASN A 28 29.19 -11.06 -2.45
C ASN A 28 28.91 -10.89 -0.95
N LYS A 29 29.95 -10.90 -0.12
CA LYS A 29 29.88 -10.49 1.29
C LYS A 29 29.53 -8.99 1.29
N ARG A 30 28.23 -8.69 1.21
CA ARG A 30 27.73 -7.33 1.38
C ARG A 30 28.06 -6.93 2.81
N GLY A 31 29.00 -6.00 2.96
CA GLY A 31 29.17 -5.28 4.20
C GLY A 31 27.81 -4.71 4.59
N VAL A 32 27.42 -4.90 5.85
CA VAL A 32 26.28 -4.23 6.44
C VAL A 32 26.67 -2.76 6.49
N ALA A 33 26.41 -2.03 5.40
CA ALA A 33 26.25 -0.59 5.48
C ALA A 33 25.05 -0.41 6.39
N GLU A 34 25.28 0.18 7.56
CA GLU A 34 24.25 0.67 8.46
C GLU A 34 23.36 1.63 7.64
N SER A 35 22.29 1.08 7.08
CA SER A 35 21.35 1.83 6.27
C SER A 35 20.61 2.74 7.21
N GLU A 36 21.01 4.01 7.27
CA GLU A 36 20.23 5.05 7.94
C GLU A 36 18.77 4.87 7.52
N ALA A 37 17.90 4.57 8.48
CA ALA A 37 16.49 4.39 8.21
C ALA A 37 15.97 5.67 7.53
N PRO A 38 15.19 5.57 6.44
CA PRO A 38 14.63 6.73 5.79
C PRO A 38 13.88 7.60 6.82
N LYS A 39 14.22 8.90 6.88
CA LYS A 39 13.56 9.83 7.78
C LYS A 39 12.05 9.84 7.51
N PRO A 40 11.19 9.81 8.54
CA PRO A 40 9.75 9.83 8.35
C PRO A 40 9.31 11.14 7.69
N LYS A 41 8.47 11.04 6.65
CA LYS A 41 7.84 12.21 6.01
C LYS A 41 6.61 12.62 6.82
N TYR A 42 6.62 13.80 7.42
CA TYR A 42 5.47 14.29 8.19
C TYR A 42 4.33 14.79 7.30
N CYS A 43 3.09 14.60 7.75
CA CYS A 43 1.89 15.10 7.06
C CYS A 43 1.79 16.62 7.20
N GLN A 44 1.42 17.31 6.11
CA GLN A 44 1.05 18.73 6.16
C GLN A 44 -0.32 18.92 6.85
N ASN A 45 -0.60 20.10 7.39
CA ASN A 45 -1.79 20.37 8.22
C ASN A 45 -3.11 19.91 7.59
N ASN A 46 -3.28 20.08 6.26
CA ASN A 46 -4.51 19.69 5.55
C ASN A 46 -4.33 18.44 4.67
N SER A 47 -3.24 17.70 4.86
CA SER A 47 -3.07 16.41 4.20
C SER A 47 -3.71 15.30 5.05
N PRO A 48 -4.55 14.43 4.46
CA PRO A 48 -5.04 13.27 5.17
C PRO A 48 -3.88 12.33 5.50
N CYS A 49 -3.87 11.82 6.74
CA CYS A 49 -2.93 10.79 7.18
C CYS A 49 -3.46 9.38 6.86
N GLY A 50 -4.76 9.25 6.59
CA GLY A 50 -5.36 8.02 6.08
C GLY A 50 -6.85 8.15 5.80
N TRP A 51 -7.43 7.05 5.33
CA TRP A 51 -8.81 6.93 4.90
C TRP A 51 -9.41 5.63 5.46
N GLY A 52 -10.59 5.71 6.08
CA GLY A 52 -11.37 4.53 6.43
C GLY A 52 -12.43 4.30 5.37
N ILE A 53 -12.17 3.41 4.41
CA ILE A 53 -13.12 3.07 3.35
C ILE A 53 -14.24 2.24 3.96
N TYR A 54 -15.48 2.60 3.66
CA TYR A 54 -16.65 1.94 4.22
C TYR A 54 -17.67 1.54 3.15
N THR A 55 -18.50 0.55 3.47
CA THR A 55 -19.64 0.19 2.64
C THR A 55 -20.71 1.30 2.69
N PRO A 56 -21.22 1.79 1.55
CA PRO A 56 -22.27 2.81 1.51
C PRO A 56 -23.48 2.45 2.39
N PHE A 57 -24.16 3.47 2.93
CA PHE A 57 -25.32 3.38 3.84
C PHE A 57 -25.06 2.78 5.22
N THR A 58 -24.38 1.63 5.32
CA THR A 58 -24.06 1.00 6.62
C THR A 58 -22.93 1.72 7.34
N ARG A 59 -22.06 2.40 6.59
CA ARG A 59 -20.83 3.05 7.08
C ARG A 59 -19.94 2.10 7.88
N GLN A 60 -20.05 0.79 7.61
CA GLN A 60 -19.16 -0.21 8.17
C GLN A 60 -17.81 -0.10 7.48
N VAL A 61 -16.76 0.20 8.24
CA VAL A 61 -15.39 0.35 7.71
C VAL A 61 -14.89 -1.02 7.26
N ASP A 62 -14.58 -1.13 5.98
CA ASP A 62 -14.05 -2.35 5.36
C ASP A 62 -12.54 -2.43 5.55
N TYR A 63 -11.83 -1.32 5.29
CA TYR A 63 -10.40 -1.25 5.49
C TYR A 63 -9.89 0.18 5.70
N PHE A 64 -8.71 0.27 6.31
CA PHE A 64 -8.00 1.54 6.51
C PHE A 64 -6.83 1.66 5.55
N MET A 65 -6.83 2.71 4.74
CA MET A 65 -5.77 3.06 3.79
C MET A 65 -4.90 4.16 4.39
N LYS A 66 -3.64 3.83 4.73
CA LYS A 66 -2.67 4.80 5.25
C LYS A 66 -2.01 5.57 4.09
N ASN A 67 -1.82 6.88 4.27
CA ASN A 67 -1.05 7.68 3.33
C ASN A 67 0.47 7.58 3.58
N THR A 68 1.27 8.11 2.65
CA THR A 68 2.75 8.04 2.68
C THR A 68 3.38 8.90 3.77
N CYS A 69 2.61 9.77 4.42
CA CYS A 69 3.07 10.62 5.50
C CYS A 69 2.68 10.07 6.87
N VAL A 70 3.38 10.51 7.92
CA VAL A 70 3.09 10.17 9.31
C VAL A 70 2.78 11.42 10.13
N CYS A 71 1.99 11.27 11.19
CA CYS A 71 1.81 12.35 12.16
C CYS A 71 3.07 12.50 13.04
N GLU A 72 3.32 13.71 13.51
CA GLU A 72 4.36 13.98 14.53
C GLU A 72 4.01 13.27 15.85
N GLU A 73 5.00 13.05 16.73
CA GLU A 73 4.84 12.25 17.95
C GLU A 73 3.73 12.75 18.90
N HIS A 74 3.44 14.05 18.91
CA HIS A 74 2.40 14.67 19.74
C HIS A 74 1.02 14.75 19.04
N LYS A 75 0.92 14.23 17.82
CA LYS A 75 -0.31 14.23 17.00
C LYS A 75 -0.79 12.81 16.74
N GLN A 76 -2.11 12.66 16.68
CA GLN A 76 -2.76 11.42 16.33
C GLN A 76 -3.54 11.56 15.02
N CYS A 77 -3.49 10.52 14.20
CA CYS A 77 -4.32 10.40 13.01
C CYS A 77 -5.77 10.06 13.45
N VAL A 78 -6.65 11.06 13.44
CA VAL A 78 -8.04 10.93 13.90
C VAL A 78 -9.02 11.26 12.79
N ARG A 79 -10.20 10.65 12.82
CA ARG A 79 -11.29 10.94 11.88
C ARG A 79 -11.72 12.40 12.03
N THR A 80 -11.68 13.17 10.94
CA THR A 80 -12.10 14.58 10.92
C THR A 80 -13.30 14.83 10.03
N ASP A 81 -13.43 14.09 8.93
CA ASP A 81 -14.44 14.36 7.90
C ASP A 81 -15.01 13.04 7.34
N ASP A 82 -16.12 13.14 6.61
CA ASP A 82 -16.76 12.06 5.87
C ASP A 82 -16.90 12.47 4.39
N ASP A 83 -16.16 11.82 3.49
CA ASP A 83 -16.26 12.03 2.06
C ASP A 83 -17.27 11.03 1.48
N LEU A 84 -18.52 11.47 1.42
CA LEU A 84 -19.64 10.68 0.92
C LEU A 84 -19.50 10.30 -0.56
N SER A 85 -18.74 11.06 -1.34
CA SER A 85 -18.60 10.81 -2.79
C SER A 85 -17.84 9.52 -3.09
N VAL A 86 -16.97 9.11 -2.17
CA VAL A 86 -16.15 7.89 -2.25
C VAL A 86 -16.43 6.90 -1.11
N SER A 87 -17.44 7.17 -0.28
CA SER A 87 -17.79 6.36 0.89
C SER A 87 -16.58 6.11 1.81
N ALA A 88 -15.94 7.20 2.25
CA ALA A 88 -14.74 7.11 3.07
C ALA A 88 -14.70 8.15 4.20
N TYR A 89 -14.27 7.70 5.38
CA TYR A 89 -13.88 8.60 6.46
C TYR A 89 -12.49 9.15 6.23
N VAL A 90 -12.33 10.48 6.36
CA VAL A 90 -11.04 11.16 6.21
C VAL A 90 -10.38 11.28 7.58
N TYR A 91 -9.12 10.88 7.68
CA TYR A 91 -8.33 11.00 8.90
C TYR A 91 -7.22 12.03 8.72
N ARG A 92 -7.06 12.93 9.69
CA ARG A 92 -6.03 13.99 9.71
C ARG A 92 -5.30 14.00 11.04
N CYS A 93 -4.08 14.54 11.05
CA CYS A 93 -3.30 14.67 12.28
C CYS A 93 -3.90 15.77 13.17
N ARG A 94 -4.21 15.44 14.42
CA ARG A 94 -4.66 16.38 15.46
C ARG A 94 -3.86 16.17 16.73
N ASP A 95 -3.66 17.22 17.52
CA ASP A 95 -2.96 17.09 18.80
C ASP A 95 -3.73 16.17 19.75
N LEU A 96 -3.00 15.39 20.56
CA LEU A 96 -3.54 14.38 21.48
C LEU A 96 -4.54 14.92 22.53
N GLY A 97 -4.73 16.25 22.62
CA GLY A 97 -5.67 16.93 23.52
C GLY A 97 -7.00 17.40 22.91
N GLN A 98 -7.22 17.28 21.59
CA GLN A 98 -8.42 17.86 20.94
C GLN A 98 -9.63 16.93 20.86
N ARG A 99 -9.75 15.91 21.73
CA ARG A 99 -10.87 14.95 21.67
C ARG A 99 -12.23 15.49 22.13
N LYS A 100 -12.40 16.74 22.57
CA LYS A 100 -13.71 17.29 22.94
C LYS A 100 -13.81 18.80 22.76
N LYS A 101 -14.54 19.24 21.72
CA LYS A 101 -15.51 20.36 21.71
C LYS A 101 -16.26 20.36 20.35
N VAL A 102 -16.97 19.27 20.05
CA VAL A 102 -17.99 19.26 18.99
C VAL A 102 -19.18 18.51 19.56
N ASP A 103 -19.90 19.16 20.47
CA ASP A 103 -21.27 18.80 20.92
C ASP A 103 -21.78 19.97 21.78
N ASN A 104 -22.22 21.04 21.11
CA ASN A 104 -23.31 21.93 21.52
C ASN A 104 -23.32 23.14 20.56
N SER A 105 -24.16 23.08 19.55
CA SER A 105 -24.86 24.25 19.02
C SER A 105 -26.13 23.84 18.29
#